data_AF-A0A1F4JQK3-F1
#
_entry.id   AF-A0A1F4JQK3-F1
#
_cell.length_a   1.000
_cell.length_b   1.000
_cell.length_c   1.000
_cell.angle_alpha   90.00
_cell.angle_beta   90.00
_cell.angle_gamma   90.00
#
_symmetry.space_group_name_H-M   'P 1'
#
loop_
_entity.id
_entity.type
_entity.pdbx_description
1 polymer ?
#
loop_
_entity_poly.entity_id
_entity_poly.type
_entity_poly.pdbx_seq_one_letter_code
_entity_poly.pdbx_strand_id
1 'polypeptide(L)'
;MMQGMMSGHGAGMHGGMHGPMAGSMQHDDASAADMGVVHQLLANHDRIERKVTNLPDGIRTVTESKDPQVAQAIKAHVASMEKRLVDGRQFSMFSPTLPILFENKDKIKTTVAMTENGSAVTQVSDDAKVVAALQAHAVEVSELARDGMVAMMRNARANMPMMRHSPRAGMGSNPEPATGPQTR
;
A
#
# COMPACT_ATOMS: atom_id res chain seq x y z
N MET A 1 -8.93 -34.29 -57.17
CA MET A 1 -8.44 -35.67 -56.97
C MET A 1 -7.39 -35.63 -55.86
N MET A 2 -7.66 -36.38 -54.77
CA MET A 2 -6.73 -37.02 -53.79
C MET A 2 -5.64 -36.15 -53.14
N GLN A 3 -5.35 -36.16 -51.83
CA GLN A 3 -5.41 -37.16 -50.74
C GLN A 3 -5.14 -36.33 -49.45
N GLY A 4 -5.83 -36.39 -48.30
CA GLY A 4 -6.08 -37.53 -47.42
C GLY A 4 -4.94 -37.69 -46.41
N MET A 5 -5.17 -37.46 -45.10
CA MET A 5 -4.94 -38.41 -43.99
C MET A 5 -4.93 -37.77 -42.59
N MET A 6 -5.73 -38.37 -41.72
CA MET A 6 -5.88 -38.16 -40.29
C MET A 6 -4.66 -38.68 -39.51
N SER A 7 -4.39 -38.11 -38.34
CA SER A 7 -3.71 -38.79 -37.23
C SER A 7 -4.23 -38.21 -35.92
N GLY A 8 -4.97 -39.03 -35.18
CA GLY A 8 -5.31 -38.77 -33.79
C GLY A 8 -4.24 -39.30 -32.85
N HIS A 9 -4.28 -38.83 -31.60
CA HIS A 9 -4.08 -39.54 -30.31
C HIS A 9 -3.64 -38.53 -29.24
N GLY A 10 -4.32 -38.55 -28.08
CA GLY A 10 -3.85 -37.81 -26.91
C GLY A 10 -4.94 -37.54 -25.88
N ALA A 11 -5.45 -38.60 -25.24
CA ALA A 11 -6.19 -38.47 -24.00
C ALA A 11 -5.27 -37.98 -22.87
N GLY A 12 -5.72 -36.96 -22.13
CA GLY A 12 -5.04 -36.45 -20.95
C GLY A 12 -6.08 -35.87 -19.99
N MET A 13 -6.63 -36.74 -19.12
CA MET A 13 -7.31 -36.34 -17.89
C MET A 13 -6.30 -35.63 -16.99
N HIS A 14 -6.58 -34.39 -16.61
CA HIS A 14 -6.15 -33.87 -15.31
C HIS A 14 -7.21 -32.93 -14.78
N GLY A 15 -8.00 -33.45 -13.83
CA GLY A 15 -8.78 -32.63 -12.93
C GLY A 15 -7.84 -31.73 -12.12
N GLY A 16 -8.23 -30.47 -12.00
CA GLY A 16 -7.49 -29.46 -11.28
C GLY A 16 -8.44 -28.35 -10.86
N MET A 17 -9.17 -28.64 -9.78
CA MET A 17 -9.90 -27.71 -8.92
C MET A 17 -9.24 -26.32 -8.88
N HIS A 18 -9.71 -25.37 -9.70
CA HIS A 18 -9.47 -23.96 -9.46
C HIS A 18 -10.73 -23.40 -8.79
N GLY A 19 -10.74 -23.49 -7.46
CA GLY A 19 -11.58 -22.60 -6.66
C GLY A 19 -11.27 -21.13 -6.98
N PRO A 20 -12.15 -20.19 -6.63
CA PRO A 20 -11.92 -18.78 -6.89
C PRO A 20 -10.62 -18.38 -6.18
N MET A 21 -9.57 -18.11 -6.96
CA MET A 21 -8.34 -17.57 -6.41
C MET A 21 -8.68 -16.28 -5.69
N ALA A 22 -8.36 -16.28 -4.40
CA ALA A 22 -8.45 -15.14 -3.52
C ALA A 22 -7.71 -13.94 -4.13
N GLY A 23 -8.41 -12.80 -4.17
CA GLY A 23 -7.82 -11.46 -4.13
C GLY A 23 -6.72 -11.17 -5.14
N SER A 24 -7.04 -11.14 -6.43
CA SER A 24 -6.26 -10.31 -7.35
C SER A 24 -6.39 -8.87 -6.87
N MET A 25 -5.34 -8.35 -6.21
CA MET A 25 -5.14 -6.91 -6.06
C MET A 25 -5.33 -6.31 -7.46
N GLN A 26 -6.43 -5.60 -7.66
CA GLN A 26 -6.77 -5.02 -8.95
C GLN A 26 -5.77 -3.89 -9.25
N HIS A 27 -4.67 -4.24 -9.92
CA HIS A 27 -3.83 -3.26 -10.58
C HIS A 27 -4.55 -2.83 -11.85
N ASP A 28 -5.37 -1.79 -11.75
CA ASP A 28 -5.92 -1.10 -12.91
C ASP A 28 -4.84 -0.24 -13.59
N ASP A 29 -4.98 0.07 -14.89
CA ASP A 29 -4.02 0.91 -15.63
C ASP A 29 -3.81 2.28 -14.96
N ALA A 30 -4.85 2.79 -14.29
CA ALA A 30 -4.79 4.00 -13.49
C ALA A 30 -3.78 3.89 -12.33
N SER A 31 -3.54 2.69 -11.78
CA SER A 31 -2.60 2.48 -10.68
C SER A 31 -1.16 2.76 -11.09
N ALA A 32 -0.78 2.46 -12.33
CA ALA A 32 0.56 2.77 -12.84
C ALA A 32 0.77 4.29 -12.99
N ALA A 33 -0.23 5.01 -13.50
CA ALA A 33 -0.20 6.46 -13.60
C ALA A 33 -0.11 7.11 -12.21
N ASP A 34 -0.91 6.63 -11.25
CA ASP A 34 -0.89 7.14 -9.88
C ASP A 34 0.46 6.91 -9.20
N MET A 35 1.06 5.72 -9.37
CA MET A 35 2.40 5.44 -8.87
C MET A 35 3.46 6.35 -9.51
N GLY A 36 3.31 6.70 -10.79
CA GLY A 36 4.16 7.69 -11.46
C GLY A 36 4.10 9.06 -10.78
N VAL A 37 2.90 9.56 -10.48
CA VAL A 37 2.73 10.83 -9.76
C VAL A 37 3.28 10.75 -8.34
N VAL A 38 3.06 9.63 -7.63
CA VAL A 38 3.62 9.45 -6.28
C VAL A 38 5.13 9.47 -6.31
N HIS A 39 5.79 8.76 -7.24
CA HIS A 39 7.24 8.81 -7.38
C HIS A 39 7.75 10.23 -7.68
N GLN A 40 7.06 10.99 -8.52
CA GLN A 40 7.39 12.39 -8.77
C GLN A 40 7.32 13.23 -7.49
N LEU A 41 6.26 13.08 -6.70
CA LEU A 41 6.11 13.81 -5.44
C LEU A 41 7.18 13.41 -4.41
N LEU A 42 7.46 12.12 -4.27
CA LEU A 42 8.49 11.63 -3.36
C LEU A 42 9.90 12.08 -3.76
N ALA A 43 10.18 12.23 -5.05
CA ALA A 43 11.46 12.74 -5.55
C ALA A 43 11.64 14.25 -5.33
N ASN A 44 10.54 15.00 -5.19
CA ASN A 44 10.54 16.46 -4.99
C ASN A 44 10.00 16.85 -3.61
N HIS A 45 10.09 15.93 -2.63
CA HIS A 45 9.49 16.09 -1.30
C HIS A 45 10.03 17.32 -0.57
N ASP A 46 11.29 17.70 -0.82
CA ASP A 46 11.98 18.88 -0.30
C ASP A 46 11.33 20.22 -0.72
N ARG A 47 10.48 20.19 -1.75
CA ARG A 47 9.70 21.33 -2.26
C ARG A 47 8.25 21.33 -1.78
N ILE A 48 7.84 20.36 -0.97
CA ILE A 48 6.45 20.21 -0.51
C ILE A 48 6.32 20.79 0.89
N GLU A 49 5.45 21.78 1.03
CA GLU A 49 4.99 22.28 2.32
C GLU A 49 3.66 21.60 2.67
N ARG A 50 3.62 20.88 3.79
CA ARG A 50 2.40 20.20 4.26
C ARG A 50 2.08 20.61 5.70
N LYS A 51 0.82 20.97 5.94
CA LYS A 51 0.26 21.24 7.26
C LYS A 51 -0.93 20.33 7.53
N VAL A 52 -0.96 19.74 8.73
CA VAL A 52 -2.08 18.93 9.22
C VAL A 52 -2.68 19.63 10.43
N THR A 53 -4.00 19.76 10.42
CA THR A 53 -4.81 20.17 11.57
C THR A 53 -5.73 19.01 11.93
N ASN A 54 -5.55 18.44 13.12
CA ASN A 54 -6.50 17.46 13.65
C ASN A 54 -7.79 18.17 14.06
N LEU A 55 -8.93 17.61 13.65
CA LEU A 55 -10.26 18.04 14.04
C LEU A 55 -10.84 16.99 15.01
N PRO A 56 -11.82 17.36 15.86
CA PRO A 56 -12.50 16.39 16.73
C PRO A 56 -13.14 15.23 15.95
N ASP A 57 -13.60 15.51 14.73
CA ASP A 57 -14.32 14.60 13.83
C ASP A 57 -13.50 14.22 12.58
N GLY A 58 -12.19 14.50 12.55
CA GLY A 58 -11.37 14.16 11.39
C GLY A 58 -10.07 14.95 11.26
N ILE A 59 -9.79 15.40 10.03
CA ILE A 59 -8.58 16.13 9.68
C ILE A 59 -8.86 17.23 8.65
N ARG A 60 -8.03 18.28 8.70
CA ARG A 60 -7.83 19.20 7.58
C ARG A 60 -6.34 19.23 7.23
N THR A 61 -6.02 19.00 5.96
CA THR A 61 -4.65 19.02 5.46
C THR A 61 -4.52 20.07 4.36
N VAL A 62 -3.37 20.74 4.32
CA VAL A 62 -2.98 21.66 3.25
C VAL A 62 -1.63 21.18 2.75
N THR A 63 -1.51 20.92 1.45
CA THR A 63 -0.26 20.47 0.81
C THR A 63 -0.02 21.34 -0.40
N GLU A 64 1.10 22.05 -0.41
CA GLU A 64 1.42 23.07 -1.41
C GLU A 64 2.89 23.04 -1.79
N SER A 65 3.22 23.64 -2.94
CA SER A 65 4.58 23.89 -3.38
C SER A 65 4.65 25.19 -4.16
N LYS A 66 5.78 25.91 -4.04
CA LYS A 66 6.09 27.08 -4.88
C LYS A 66 6.58 26.68 -6.28
N ASP A 67 6.97 25.42 -6.45
CA ASP A 67 7.30 24.87 -7.76
C ASP A 67 6.00 24.51 -8.50
N PRO A 68 5.71 25.13 -9.66
CA PRO A 68 4.45 24.92 -10.36
C PRO A 68 4.27 23.49 -10.86
N GLN A 69 5.34 22.75 -11.15
CA GLN A 69 5.26 21.35 -11.56
C GLN A 69 4.90 20.46 -10.37
N VAL A 70 5.47 20.73 -9.20
CA VAL A 70 5.16 20.00 -7.96
C VAL A 70 3.73 20.33 -7.49
N ALA A 71 3.32 21.59 -7.56
CA ALA A 71 1.95 22.03 -7.27
C ALA A 71 0.93 21.29 -8.16
N GLN A 72 1.22 21.17 -9.46
CA GLN A 72 0.37 20.42 -10.39
C GLN A 72 0.34 18.91 -10.07
N ALA A 73 1.47 18.31 -9.69
CA ALA A 73 1.52 16.92 -9.27
C ALA A 73 0.70 16.67 -7.99
N ILE A 74 0.74 17.59 -7.02
CA ILE A 74 -0.09 17.53 -5.80
C ILE A 74 -1.58 17.51 -6.17
N LYS A 75 -2.02 18.44 -7.04
CA LYS A 75 -3.42 18.54 -7.49
C LYS A 75 -3.87 17.27 -8.21
N ALA A 76 -3.04 16.75 -9.12
CA ALA A 76 -3.32 15.52 -9.85
C ALA A 76 -3.44 14.31 -8.92
N HIS A 77 -2.51 14.18 -7.95
CA HIS A 77 -2.55 13.12 -6.97
C HIS A 77 -3.83 13.16 -6.12
N VAL A 78 -4.17 14.32 -5.57
CA VAL A 78 -5.36 14.46 -4.71
C VAL A 78 -6.65 14.17 -5.47
N ALA A 79 -6.79 14.68 -6.70
CA ALA A 79 -7.95 14.39 -7.53
C ALA A 79 -8.10 12.88 -7.82
N SER A 80 -6.99 12.19 -8.11
CA SER A 80 -7.02 10.75 -8.33
C SER A 80 -7.36 9.96 -7.07
N MET A 81 -6.77 10.32 -5.92
CA MET A 81 -7.02 9.63 -4.65
C MET A 81 -8.45 9.85 -4.14
N GLU A 82 -9.00 11.06 -4.32
CA GLU A 82 -10.41 11.34 -4.03
C GLU A 82 -11.31 10.45 -4.89
N LYS A 83 -11.06 10.40 -6.20
CA LYS A 83 -11.82 9.54 -7.12
C LYS A 83 -11.74 8.07 -6.72
N ARG A 84 -10.56 7.58 -6.37
CA ARG A 84 -10.38 6.20 -5.88
C ARG A 84 -11.18 5.93 -4.62
N LEU A 85 -11.16 6.84 -3.66
CA LEU A 85 -11.93 6.69 -2.41
C LEU A 85 -13.43 6.63 -2.69
N VAL A 86 -13.95 7.48 -3.59
CA VAL A 86 -15.36 7.43 -4.02
C VAL A 86 -15.69 6.10 -4.70
N ASP A 87 -14.87 5.71 -5.68
CA ASP A 87 -15.04 4.48 -6.47
C ASP A 87 -14.77 3.19 -5.66
N GLY A 88 -14.22 3.28 -4.44
CA GLY A 88 -13.79 2.13 -3.64
C GLY A 88 -12.59 1.38 -4.21
N ARG A 89 -11.82 2.01 -5.11
CA ARG A 89 -10.66 1.41 -5.77
C ARG A 89 -9.40 1.61 -4.95
N GLN A 90 -9.16 0.69 -4.01
CA GLN A 90 -8.04 0.75 -3.09
C GLN A 90 -6.70 0.98 -3.80
N PHE A 91 -6.00 2.04 -3.40
CA PHE A 91 -4.62 2.27 -3.79
C PHE A 91 -3.72 1.48 -2.83
N SER A 92 -3.24 0.31 -3.27
CA SER A 92 -2.34 -0.51 -2.45
C SER A 92 -0.94 0.08 -2.42
N MET A 93 -0.72 0.99 -1.47
CA MET A 93 0.61 1.35 -0.99
C MET A 93 0.79 0.78 0.42
N PHE A 94 2.04 0.57 0.85
CA PHE A 94 2.43 -0.04 2.14
C PHE A 94 1.97 0.75 3.38
N SER A 95 0.66 0.88 3.56
CA SER A 95 0.00 1.65 4.59
C SER A 95 -1.04 0.76 5.28
N PRO A 96 -0.95 0.59 6.61
CA PRO A 96 -1.97 -0.11 7.39
C PRO A 96 -3.28 0.69 7.52
N THR A 97 -3.27 2.00 7.23
CA THR A 97 -4.45 2.86 7.36
C THR A 97 -5.38 2.80 6.15
N LEU A 98 -4.83 2.61 4.95
CA LEU A 98 -5.62 2.58 3.71
C LEU A 98 -6.71 1.50 3.69
N PRO A 99 -6.47 0.21 4.06
CA PRO A 99 -7.53 -0.78 4.12
C PRO A 99 -8.73 -0.33 4.98
N ILE A 100 -8.46 0.23 6.16
CA ILE A 100 -9.50 0.70 7.08
C ILE A 100 -10.31 1.84 6.45
N LEU A 101 -9.64 2.81 5.81
CA LEU A 101 -10.30 3.95 5.18
C LEU A 101 -11.14 3.53 3.97
N PHE A 102 -10.65 2.63 3.13
CA PHE A 102 -11.38 2.14 1.96
C PHE A 102 -12.57 1.25 2.34
N GLU A 103 -12.44 0.40 3.36
CA GLU A 103 -13.55 -0.39 3.93
C GLU A 103 -14.66 0.50 4.51
N ASN A 104 -14.32 1.71 4.95
CA ASN A 104 -15.25 2.66 5.57
C ASN A 104 -15.49 3.91 4.72
N LYS A 105 -15.24 3.85 3.40
CA LYS A 105 -15.30 5.00 2.49
C LYS A 105 -16.63 5.76 2.56
N ASP A 106 -17.75 5.04 2.73
CA ASP A 106 -19.10 5.63 2.77
C ASP A 106 -19.39 6.40 4.07
N LYS A 107 -18.50 6.28 5.08
CA LYS A 107 -18.55 7.05 6.33
C LYS A 107 -17.64 8.28 6.31
N ILE A 108 -16.89 8.51 5.23
CA ILE A 108 -15.93 9.61 5.11
C ILE A 108 -16.55 10.68 4.21
N LYS A 109 -16.78 11.86 4.77
CA LYS A 109 -17.11 13.05 3.98
C LYS A 109 -15.80 13.75 3.62
N THR A 110 -15.49 13.80 2.33
CA THR A 110 -14.29 14.48 1.81
C THR A 110 -14.70 15.79 1.15
N THR A 111 -13.95 16.86 1.40
CA THR A 111 -14.04 18.13 0.68
C THR A 111 -12.65 18.52 0.22
N VAL A 112 -12.49 18.68 -1.09
CA VAL A 112 -11.24 19.09 -1.72
C VAL A 112 -11.38 20.52 -2.26
N ALA A 113 -10.43 21.36 -1.93
CA ALA A 113 -10.26 22.69 -2.52
C ALA A 113 -8.88 22.78 -3.16
N MET A 114 -8.83 22.95 -4.48
CA MET A 114 -7.57 23.20 -5.18
C MET A 114 -7.13 24.64 -4.92
N THR A 115 -5.89 24.83 -4.49
CA THR A 115 -5.31 26.17 -4.31
C THR A 115 -4.49 26.55 -5.54
N GLU A 116 -3.90 27.75 -5.57
CA GLU A 116 -2.92 28.10 -6.60
C GLU A 116 -1.71 27.16 -6.55
N ASN A 117 -1.23 26.86 -5.35
CA ASN A 117 0.04 26.16 -5.09
C ASN A 117 -0.12 24.67 -4.76
N GLY A 118 -1.34 24.13 -4.75
CA GLY A 118 -1.58 22.73 -4.39
C GLY A 118 -3.03 22.46 -4.05
N SER A 119 -3.29 21.95 -2.85
CA SER A 119 -4.65 21.59 -2.41
C SER A 119 -4.84 21.67 -0.89
N ALA A 120 -6.08 21.88 -0.49
CA ALA A 120 -6.57 21.67 0.86
C ALA A 120 -7.63 20.56 0.86
N VAL A 121 -7.48 19.58 1.75
CA VAL A 121 -8.40 18.45 1.88
C VAL A 121 -8.91 18.38 3.31
N THR A 122 -10.23 18.40 3.47
CA THR A 122 -10.90 18.13 4.74
C THR A 122 -11.60 16.79 4.65
N GLN A 123 -11.36 15.92 5.63
CA GLN A 123 -12.02 14.62 5.73
C GLN A 123 -12.58 14.46 7.14
N VAL A 124 -13.87 14.19 7.23
CA VAL A 124 -14.58 14.03 8.51
C VAL A 124 -15.42 12.76 8.54
N SER A 125 -15.66 12.24 9.74
CA SER A 125 -16.51 11.07 9.99
C SER A 125 -17.13 11.12 11.38
N ASP A 126 -18.33 10.57 11.51
CA ASP A 126 -19.00 10.36 12.80
C ASP A 126 -18.52 9.07 13.51
N ASP A 127 -17.70 8.25 12.84
CA ASP A 127 -17.15 7.01 13.37
C ASP A 127 -15.74 7.25 13.95
N ALA A 128 -15.59 7.11 15.27
CA ALA A 128 -14.33 7.36 15.97
C ALA A 128 -13.16 6.50 15.47
N LYS A 129 -13.42 5.28 14.98
CA LYS A 129 -12.38 4.42 14.38
C LYS A 129 -11.90 5.01 13.05
N VAL A 130 -12.80 5.56 12.26
CA VAL A 130 -12.49 6.22 10.98
C VAL A 130 -11.72 7.51 11.23
N VAL A 131 -12.12 8.32 12.24
CA VAL A 131 -11.38 9.52 12.65
C VAL A 131 -9.94 9.19 13.03
N ALA A 132 -9.74 8.16 13.85
CA ALA A 132 -8.40 7.70 14.23
C ALA A 132 -7.58 7.24 13.01
N ALA A 133 -8.20 6.52 12.08
CA ALA A 133 -7.53 6.09 10.84
C ALA A 133 -7.14 7.26 9.94
N LEU A 134 -8.00 8.29 9.81
CA LEU A 134 -7.71 9.51 9.05
C LEU A 134 -6.51 10.25 9.65
N GLN A 135 -6.48 10.41 10.98
CA GLN A 135 -5.38 11.09 11.68
C GLN A 135 -4.07 10.31 11.55
N ALA A 136 -4.10 8.98 11.69
CA ALA A 136 -2.93 8.14 11.47
C ALA A 136 -2.43 8.23 10.03
N HIS A 137 -3.34 8.18 9.05
CA HIS A 137 -2.98 8.32 7.64
C HIS A 137 -2.35 9.68 7.35
N ALA A 138 -2.86 10.76 7.96
CA ALA A 138 -2.28 12.10 7.81
C ALA A 138 -0.83 12.16 8.30
N VAL A 139 -0.47 11.41 9.34
CA VAL A 139 0.92 11.28 9.83
C VAL A 139 1.79 10.57 8.80
N GLU A 140 1.35 9.41 8.28
CA GLU A 140 2.10 8.64 7.27
C GLU A 140 2.40 9.50 6.03
N VAL A 141 1.39 10.22 5.52
CA VAL A 141 1.57 11.12 4.36
C VAL A 141 2.50 12.30 4.70
N SER A 142 2.48 12.76 5.96
CA SER A 142 3.40 13.82 6.40
C SER A 142 4.85 13.34 6.47
N GLU A 143 5.10 12.06 6.78
CA GLU A 143 6.42 11.46 6.70
C GLU A 143 6.90 11.31 5.26
N LEU A 144 6.01 10.89 4.34
CA LEU A 144 6.31 10.82 2.90
C LEU A 144 6.63 12.19 2.32
N ALA A 145 5.88 13.23 2.70
CA ALA A 145 6.16 14.60 2.27
C ALA A 145 7.47 15.16 2.86
N ARG A 146 7.90 14.67 4.04
CA ARG A 146 9.13 15.14 4.70
C ARG A 146 10.39 14.42 4.24
N ASP A 147 10.32 13.10 4.07
CA ASP A 147 11.50 12.24 3.86
C ASP A 147 11.48 11.53 2.48
N GLY A 148 10.43 11.75 1.68
CA GLY A 148 10.32 11.22 0.32
C GLY A 148 10.46 9.70 0.24
N MET A 149 11.35 9.26 -0.65
CA MET A 149 11.61 7.84 -0.90
C MET A 149 12.10 7.08 0.34
N VAL A 150 12.77 7.76 1.29
CA VAL A 150 13.25 7.12 2.52
C VAL A 150 12.08 6.70 3.41
N ALA A 151 11.08 7.55 3.58
CA ALA A 151 9.85 7.19 4.29
C ALA A 151 9.10 6.06 3.59
N MET A 152 8.99 6.11 2.26
CA MET A 152 8.35 5.02 1.50
C MET A 152 9.03 3.67 1.76
N MET A 153 10.36 3.61 1.68
CA MET A 153 11.12 2.38 1.94
C MET A 153 11.02 1.91 3.41
N ARG A 154 10.92 2.85 4.36
CA ARG A 154 10.69 2.54 5.77
C ARG A 154 9.30 1.90 5.97
N ASN A 155 8.27 2.50 5.38
CA ASN A 155 6.89 2.01 5.46
C ASN A 155 6.74 0.66 4.76
N ALA A 156 7.40 0.48 3.61
CA ALA A 156 7.44 -0.81 2.91
C ALA A 156 8.06 -1.91 3.75
N ARG A 157 9.19 -1.64 4.42
CA ARG A 157 9.84 -2.61 5.32
C ARG A 157 8.99 -2.92 6.56
N ALA A 158 8.35 -1.90 7.14
CA ALA A 158 7.52 -2.07 8.33
C ALA A 158 6.24 -2.88 8.05
N ASN A 159 5.70 -2.77 6.83
CA ASN A 159 4.44 -3.39 6.44
C ASN A 159 4.60 -4.60 5.50
N MET A 160 5.83 -4.97 5.13
CA MET A 160 6.09 -6.28 4.55
C MET A 160 5.89 -7.35 5.63
N PRO A 161 5.13 -8.42 5.35
CA PRO A 161 5.18 -9.58 6.22
C PRO A 161 6.64 -10.08 6.19
N MET A 162 7.34 -9.97 7.31
CA MET A 162 8.56 -10.73 7.53
C MET A 162 8.18 -12.17 7.17
N MET A 163 8.78 -12.73 6.10
CA MET A 163 8.85 -14.18 5.94
C MET A 163 9.29 -14.68 7.31
N ARG A 164 8.38 -15.30 8.07
CA ARG A 164 8.69 -15.97 9.32
C ARG A 164 9.79 -16.94 8.96
N HIS A 165 11.03 -16.55 9.19
CA HIS A 165 12.15 -17.48 9.18
C HIS A 165 11.86 -18.36 10.38
N SER A 166 11.20 -19.48 10.12
CA SER A 166 11.14 -20.58 11.06
C SER A 166 12.57 -20.78 11.56
N PRO A 167 12.81 -20.79 12.89
CA PRO A 167 14.11 -21.26 13.36
C PRO A 167 14.21 -22.69 12.83
N ARG A 168 15.28 -22.95 12.07
CA ARG A 168 15.64 -24.28 11.59
C ARG A 168 15.91 -25.14 12.84
N ALA A 169 14.85 -25.72 13.37
CA ALA A 169 14.93 -26.81 14.32
C ALA A 169 15.45 -28.03 13.56
N GLY A 170 16.61 -28.54 13.99
CA GLY A 170 17.12 -29.83 13.53
C GLY A 170 18.52 -29.76 12.95
N MET A 171 19.53 -29.67 13.82
CA MET A 171 20.76 -30.43 13.62
C MET A 171 21.24 -30.95 14.98
N GLY A 172 20.93 -32.23 15.21
CA GLY A 172 21.80 -33.22 15.86
C GLY A 172 22.38 -32.89 17.23
N SER A 173 21.74 -33.43 18.27
CA SER A 173 22.42 -33.82 19.51
C SER A 173 23.58 -34.76 19.18
N ASN A 174 24.79 -34.40 19.56
CA ASN A 174 25.90 -35.35 19.65
C ASN A 174 26.20 -35.55 21.15
N PRO A 175 26.08 -36.76 21.71
CA PRO A 175 26.44 -36.98 23.10
C PRO A 175 27.97 -37.10 23.23
N GLU A 176 28.54 -36.33 24.16
CA GLU A 176 29.91 -36.51 24.65
C GLU A 176 30.07 -37.90 25.30
N PRO A 177 31.19 -38.61 25.10
CA PRO A 177 31.44 -39.87 25.80
C PRO A 177 31.91 -39.61 27.24
N ALA A 178 31.15 -40.12 28.20
CA ALA A 178 31.49 -40.15 29.61
C ALA A 178 32.77 -40.98 29.85
N THR A 179 33.79 -40.35 30.42
CA THR A 179 34.97 -41.02 30.99
C THR A 179 34.66 -41.43 32.42
N GLY A 180 34.48 -42.72 32.65
CA GLY A 180 34.41 -43.33 33.99
C GLY A 180 35.79 -43.78 34.49
N PRO A 181 36.01 -43.87 35.81
CA PRO A 181 37.32 -44.18 36.38
C PRO A 181 37.61 -45.69 36.38
N GLN A 182 38.83 -46.07 36.01
CA GLN A 182 39.32 -47.44 36.19
C GLN A 182 40.02 -47.57 37.54
N THR A 183 39.49 -48.44 38.40
CA THR A 183 40.18 -49.00 39.57
C THR A 183 40.29 -50.52 39.36
N ARG A 184 41.51 -51.02 39.17
CA ARG A 184 42.07 -52.18 39.87
C ARG A 184 43.55 -52.34 39.52
#